data_AF-A0A1G6CSK1-F1
#
_entry.id   AF-A0A1G6CSK1-F1
#
_cell.length_a   1.000
_cell.length_b   1.000
_cell.length_c   1.000
_cell.angle_alpha   90.00
_cell.angle_beta   90.00
_cell.angle_gamma   90.00
#
_symmetry.space_group_name_H-M   'P 1'
#
loop_
_entity.id
_entity.type
_entity.pdbx_description
1 polymer ?
#
loop_
_entity_poly.entity_id
_entity_poly.type
_entity_poly.pdbx_seq_one_letter_code
_entity_poly.pdbx_strand_id
1 'polypeptide(L)'
;MNMKKMRTIIGAMVLAMVVSIGCYPGVQPTAAEAFKLTSLTPKAISTKNVKVKVKWNKSSKAKLYRIYRSKALKKEPDSGLTNKQLKYKKIKTTGSGTTKYTDNNVKYGRWYVYKVVALKKKGSSYKKVEESELSVYTGPDTMMWDDYLYADGYVSSSRIDLWIYYGDQGMKAQGFQIYRKEVGGKYKKIKTIKRKKNKSYVTYKDKTVTTGTTYKYKIRSYRKVGTKKKYGPWSEVMTKRAVKKNGVFEATYLDAALGSTVDEMVVQLTSTEKMGNLKFTEEFLYQEDIDATTYFKVYYSTDGQKTWTATSDKTLVLKTGKSVILKLVPVVWVSDGTTGSAQATTYTVPTEGFTLQTNNPVYYNNVVSNCTLQIGSDGTGTLGTSIAEEYVH
;
A
#
# COMPACT_ATOMS: atom_id res chain seq x y z
N MET A 1 10.04 30.39 19.98
CA MET A 1 9.82 31.13 18.72
C MET A 1 8.51 30.66 18.08
N ASN A 2 7.58 31.58 17.83
CA ASN A 2 6.14 31.32 17.67
C ASN A 2 5.79 30.75 16.26
N MET A 3 5.25 29.52 16.21
CA MET A 3 4.93 28.74 15.00
C MET A 3 3.66 29.22 14.26
N LYS A 4 3.63 30.48 13.83
CA LYS A 4 2.54 31.03 12.99
C LYS A 4 2.95 31.40 11.56
N LYS A 5 4.15 31.00 11.10
CA LYS A 5 4.63 31.26 9.72
C LYS A 5 5.15 30.03 8.95
N MET A 6 4.54 28.86 9.12
CA MET A 6 4.88 27.69 8.29
C MET A 6 3.64 26.97 7.78
N ARG A 7 2.89 27.63 6.90
CA ARG A 7 1.82 27.01 6.09
C ARG A 7 1.79 27.67 4.72
N THR A 8 2.58 27.17 3.78
CA THR A 8 2.29 27.13 2.33
C THR A 8 3.42 26.34 1.64
N ILE A 9 3.39 25.00 1.62
CA ILE A 9 3.87 24.17 0.49
C ILE A 9 3.08 22.86 0.50
N ILE A 10 2.14 22.72 -0.42
CA ILE A 10 1.51 21.45 -0.81
C ILE A 10 2.11 21.05 -2.15
N GLY A 11 2.64 19.84 -2.24
CA GLY A 11 2.55 18.98 -3.42
C GLY A 11 3.44 19.30 -4.62
N ALA A 12 4.65 18.73 -4.62
CA ALA A 12 5.33 18.22 -5.82
C ALA A 12 6.61 17.49 -5.39
N MET A 13 6.67 16.16 -5.54
CA MET A 13 7.95 15.44 -5.60
C MET A 13 7.91 14.41 -6.73
N VAL A 14 8.35 14.87 -7.90
CA VAL A 14 9.21 14.11 -8.79
C VAL A 14 10.37 15.04 -9.08
N LEU A 15 11.58 14.75 -8.58
CA LEU A 15 12.79 15.13 -9.31
C LEU A 15 14.01 14.31 -8.87
N ALA A 16 14.74 13.89 -9.89
CA ALA A 16 15.99 13.15 -9.85
C ALA A 16 17.12 13.90 -9.14
N MET A 17 17.96 13.15 -8.41
CA MET A 17 19.29 13.57 -8.03
C MET A 17 20.23 13.45 -9.23
N VAL A 18 20.82 14.56 -9.66
CA VAL A 18 22.16 14.57 -10.26
C VAL A 18 22.96 15.63 -9.51
N VAL A 19 24.14 15.22 -9.08
CA VAL A 19 25.08 15.94 -8.21
C VAL A 19 25.65 17.19 -8.89
N SER A 20 25.86 18.18 -8.04
CA SER A 20 26.36 19.55 -8.18
C SER A 20 27.66 19.77 -8.97
N ILE A 21 27.80 20.97 -9.57
CA ILE A 21 28.97 21.88 -9.53
C ILE A 21 28.50 23.34 -9.80
N GLY A 22 28.90 24.28 -8.92
CA GLY A 22 29.47 25.60 -9.23
C GLY A 22 28.67 26.72 -9.94
N CYS A 23 28.18 27.68 -9.15
CA CYS A 23 28.06 29.16 -9.31
C CYS A 23 28.01 29.84 -10.71
N TYR A 24 26.95 30.62 -10.98
CA TYR A 24 26.90 32.04 -11.47
C TYR A 24 25.42 32.45 -11.71
N PRO A 25 24.97 33.71 -11.46
CA PRO A 25 23.59 34.13 -11.71
C PRO A 25 23.42 34.53 -13.18
N GLY A 26 23.34 33.52 -14.05
CA GLY A 26 22.74 33.65 -15.38
C GLY A 26 21.35 33.02 -15.35
N VAL A 27 20.38 33.61 -16.07
CA VAL A 27 19.08 32.98 -16.32
C VAL A 27 19.34 31.56 -16.80
N GLN A 28 19.12 30.56 -15.95
CA GLN A 28 19.19 29.16 -16.31
C GLN A 28 18.27 28.97 -17.53
N PRO A 29 18.78 28.60 -18.71
CA PRO A 29 17.90 28.29 -19.82
C PRO A 29 17.01 27.13 -19.35
N THR A 30 15.72 27.41 -19.21
CA THR A 30 14.74 26.39 -18.81
C THR A 30 14.87 25.25 -19.81
N ALA A 31 15.34 24.09 -19.35
CA ALA A 31 15.52 22.92 -20.20
C ALA A 31 14.24 22.70 -21.02
N ALA A 32 14.36 22.66 -22.34
CA ALA A 32 13.21 22.46 -23.23
C ALA A 32 12.47 21.18 -22.80
N GLU A 33 11.18 21.30 -22.48
CA GLU A 33 10.41 20.16 -21.99
C GLU A 33 10.48 18.99 -22.99
N ALA A 34 10.83 17.81 -22.48
CA ALA A 34 10.93 16.61 -23.31
C ALA A 34 9.62 16.33 -24.06
N PHE A 35 9.74 15.86 -25.32
CA PHE A 35 8.58 15.46 -26.12
C PHE A 35 7.85 14.30 -25.45
N LYS A 36 6.64 14.55 -24.97
CA LYS A 36 5.77 13.55 -24.36
C LYS A 36 4.31 13.86 -24.61
N LEU A 37 3.49 12.82 -24.66
CA LEU A 37 2.06 12.95 -24.41
C LEU A 37 1.88 13.49 -22.98
N THR A 38 1.11 14.57 -22.84
CA THR A 38 0.91 15.25 -21.54
C THR A 38 -0.44 14.95 -20.92
N SER A 39 -1.46 14.66 -21.74
CA SER A 39 -2.76 14.26 -21.22
C SER A 39 -3.61 13.55 -22.27
N LEU A 40 -4.41 12.61 -21.78
CA LEU A 40 -5.54 12.01 -22.48
C LEU A 40 -6.80 12.31 -21.67
N THR A 41 -7.70 13.14 -22.21
CA THR A 41 -8.92 13.55 -21.49
C THR A 41 -10.15 12.95 -22.16
N PRO A 42 -10.71 11.85 -21.63
CA PRO A 42 -11.95 11.28 -22.14
C PRO A 42 -13.16 12.12 -21.72
N LYS A 43 -14.13 12.26 -22.61
CA LYS A 43 -15.43 12.89 -22.35
C LYS A 43 -16.53 12.13 -23.08
N ALA A 44 -17.67 11.97 -22.41
CA ALA A 44 -18.85 11.34 -22.99
C ALA A 44 -20.09 12.21 -22.74
N ILE A 45 -20.83 12.51 -23.81
CA ILE A 45 -22.18 13.11 -23.71
C ILE A 45 -23.20 11.99 -23.53
N SER A 46 -23.01 10.89 -24.25
CA SER A 46 -23.76 9.63 -24.13
C SER A 46 -22.80 8.45 -24.29
N THR A 47 -23.26 7.21 -24.09
CA THR A 47 -22.42 6.04 -24.36
C THR A 47 -22.15 5.81 -25.86
N LYS A 48 -22.90 6.47 -26.75
CA LYS A 48 -22.69 6.44 -28.20
C LYS A 48 -21.78 7.59 -28.68
N ASN A 49 -21.66 8.67 -27.90
CA ASN A 49 -20.85 9.84 -28.22
C ASN A 49 -19.76 10.04 -27.16
N VAL A 50 -18.60 9.44 -27.43
CA VAL A 50 -17.42 9.51 -26.57
C VAL A 50 -16.24 10.02 -27.38
N LYS A 51 -15.43 10.88 -26.78
CA LYS A 51 -14.24 11.46 -27.38
C LYS A 51 -13.08 11.48 -26.41
N VAL A 52 -11.86 11.44 -26.94
CA VAL A 52 -10.61 11.62 -26.19
C VAL A 52 -9.88 12.82 -26.76
N LYS A 53 -9.60 13.81 -25.90
CA LYS A 53 -8.68 14.90 -26.22
C LYS A 53 -7.26 14.43 -25.90
N VAL A 54 -6.42 14.39 -26.91
CA VAL A 54 -5.01 14.00 -26.88
C VAL A 54 -4.16 15.27 -26.90
N LYS A 55 -3.23 15.44 -25.95
CA LYS A 55 -2.28 16.56 -25.92
C LYS A 55 -0.85 16.06 -25.75
N TRP A 56 0.10 16.76 -26.35
CA TRP A 56 1.53 16.47 -26.27
C TRP A 56 2.37 17.76 -26.26
N ASN A 57 3.60 17.67 -25.79
CA ASN A 57 4.58 18.75 -25.88
C ASN A 57 5.09 18.92 -27.30
N LYS A 58 5.40 20.16 -27.71
CA LYS A 58 5.96 20.43 -29.03
C LYS A 58 7.37 19.84 -29.10
N SER A 59 7.68 19.11 -30.17
CA SER A 59 9.05 18.73 -30.53
C SER A 59 9.66 19.82 -31.40
N SER A 60 10.83 20.32 -31.01
CA SER A 60 11.62 21.27 -31.82
C SER A 60 12.14 20.63 -33.13
N LYS A 61 12.27 19.30 -33.15
CA LYS A 61 12.80 18.52 -34.28
C LYS A 61 11.71 18.14 -35.29
N ALA A 62 10.43 18.28 -34.93
CA ALA A 62 9.33 17.81 -35.75
C ALA A 62 8.92 18.81 -36.84
N LYS A 63 8.67 18.29 -38.05
CA LYS A 63 7.96 18.99 -39.12
C LYS A 63 6.49 18.58 -39.19
N LEU A 64 6.14 17.38 -38.70
CA LEU A 64 4.76 16.94 -38.52
C LEU A 64 4.66 15.90 -37.40
N TYR A 65 3.43 15.63 -36.97
CA TYR A 65 3.10 14.54 -36.04
C TYR A 65 2.16 13.53 -36.70
N ARG A 66 2.35 12.25 -36.39
CA ARG A 66 1.36 11.20 -36.66
C ARG A 66 0.81 10.67 -35.34
N ILE A 67 -0.51 10.65 -35.24
CA ILE A 67 -1.24 10.15 -34.08
C ILE A 67 -1.80 8.77 -34.42
N TYR A 68 -1.51 7.81 -33.57
CA TYR A 68 -1.98 6.44 -33.64
C TYR A 68 -2.82 6.11 -32.42
N ARG A 69 -3.75 5.18 -32.58
CA ARG A 69 -4.53 4.59 -31.51
C ARG A 69 -4.59 3.08 -31.67
N SER A 70 -4.49 2.36 -30.57
CA SER A 70 -4.69 0.92 -30.52
C SER A 70 -6.12 0.51 -30.93
N LYS A 71 -6.35 -0.79 -31.10
CA LYS A 71 -7.72 -1.33 -31.02
C LYS A 71 -8.32 -1.06 -29.63
N ALA A 72 -9.64 -1.13 -29.53
CA ALA A 72 -10.34 -1.07 -28.25
C ALA A 72 -10.00 -2.29 -27.39
N LEU A 73 -9.56 -2.06 -26.15
CA LEU A 73 -9.19 -3.10 -25.19
C LEU A 73 -10.26 -3.24 -24.09
N LYS A 74 -10.40 -4.47 -23.56
CA LYS A 74 -11.33 -4.82 -22.46
C LYS A 74 -10.73 -4.56 -21.08
N LYS A 75 -9.42 -4.73 -20.96
CA LYS A 75 -8.65 -4.55 -19.72
C LYS A 75 -7.60 -3.46 -19.94
N GLU A 76 -7.07 -2.96 -18.85
CA GLU A 76 -5.94 -2.05 -18.86
C GLU A 76 -4.78 -2.70 -19.63
N PRO A 77 -4.12 -1.97 -20.56
CA PRO A 77 -2.99 -2.51 -21.28
C PRO A 77 -1.82 -2.72 -20.33
N ASP A 78 -1.29 -3.94 -20.31
CA ASP A 78 -0.02 -4.24 -19.65
C ASP A 78 1.12 -3.49 -20.36
N SER A 79 2.06 -2.98 -19.58
CA SER A 79 3.36 -2.45 -20.02
C SER A 79 4.11 -3.38 -20.99
N GLY A 80 3.91 -4.70 -20.91
CA GLY A 80 4.55 -5.69 -21.79
C GLY A 80 3.90 -5.91 -23.16
N LEU A 81 2.79 -5.22 -23.48
CA LEU A 81 2.10 -5.44 -24.77
C LEU A 81 2.92 -4.93 -25.97
N THR A 82 3.15 -5.83 -26.93
CA THR A 82 3.82 -5.48 -28.19
C THR A 82 2.93 -4.61 -29.09
N ASN A 83 3.57 -3.81 -29.96
CA ASN A 83 2.90 -3.04 -31.01
C ASN A 83 1.95 -3.89 -31.88
N LYS A 84 2.30 -5.16 -32.13
CA LYS A 84 1.50 -6.12 -32.90
C LYS A 84 0.21 -6.50 -32.16
N GLN A 85 0.27 -6.70 -30.84
CA GLN A 85 -0.89 -7.01 -30.01
C GLN A 85 -1.85 -5.81 -29.88
N LEU A 86 -1.30 -4.59 -29.79
CA LEU A 86 -2.05 -3.34 -29.71
C LEU A 86 -2.78 -2.98 -31.01
N LYS A 87 -2.30 -3.49 -32.16
CA LYS A 87 -2.89 -3.27 -33.50
C LYS A 87 -3.16 -1.79 -33.76
N TYR A 88 -2.10 -0.97 -33.65
CA TYR A 88 -2.18 0.47 -33.88
C TYR A 88 -2.72 0.82 -35.27
N LYS A 89 -3.58 1.84 -35.33
CA LYS A 89 -3.99 2.50 -36.58
C LYS A 89 -3.66 3.98 -36.52
N LYS A 90 -3.12 4.53 -37.60
CA LYS A 90 -2.94 5.97 -37.77
C LYS A 90 -4.32 6.60 -37.89
N ILE A 91 -4.62 7.56 -37.01
CA ILE A 91 -5.93 8.24 -36.99
C ILE A 91 -5.83 9.69 -37.44
N LYS A 92 -4.64 10.31 -37.36
CA LYS A 92 -4.44 11.68 -37.83
C LYS A 92 -2.96 11.97 -38.14
N THR A 93 -2.75 12.88 -39.09
CA THR A 93 -1.49 13.59 -39.31
C THR A 93 -1.74 15.08 -39.08
N THR A 94 -0.83 15.78 -38.39
CA THR A 94 -0.92 17.23 -38.15
C THR A 94 0.42 17.91 -38.40
N GLY A 95 0.41 19.21 -38.71
CA GLY A 95 1.64 19.99 -38.83
C GLY A 95 2.37 20.19 -37.50
N SER A 96 3.61 20.67 -37.56
CA SER A 96 4.49 20.91 -36.41
C SER A 96 3.95 21.93 -35.39
N GLY A 97 3.06 22.84 -35.81
CA GLY A 97 2.40 23.81 -34.94
C GLY A 97 1.26 23.25 -34.08
N THR A 98 0.83 22.02 -34.33
CA THR A 98 -0.30 21.40 -33.60
C THR A 98 0.19 20.49 -32.47
N THR A 99 -0.33 20.71 -31.27
CA THR A 99 0.01 19.95 -30.04
C THR A 99 -1.21 19.29 -29.38
N LYS A 100 -2.35 19.29 -30.08
CA LYS A 100 -3.61 18.73 -29.60
C LYS A 100 -4.45 18.13 -30.72
N TYR A 101 -5.14 17.04 -30.43
CA TYR A 101 -6.11 16.39 -31.32
C TYR A 101 -7.29 15.85 -30.52
N THR A 102 -8.48 15.81 -31.12
CA THR A 102 -9.66 15.18 -30.49
C THR A 102 -10.11 14.00 -31.35
N ASP A 103 -10.02 12.81 -30.78
CA ASP A 103 -10.54 11.59 -31.38
C ASP A 103 -12.01 11.40 -30.97
N ASN A 104 -12.91 11.43 -31.95
CA ASN A 104 -14.35 11.24 -31.75
C ASN A 104 -14.82 9.80 -32.03
N ASN A 105 -13.92 8.90 -32.43
CA ASN A 105 -14.24 7.56 -32.91
C ASN A 105 -13.88 6.48 -31.88
N VAL A 106 -14.18 6.74 -30.60
CA VAL A 106 -13.91 5.81 -29.50
C VAL A 106 -15.20 5.26 -28.90
N LYS A 107 -15.16 3.98 -28.52
CA LYS A 107 -16.25 3.31 -27.81
C LYS A 107 -16.17 3.55 -26.31
N TYR A 108 -17.31 3.81 -25.68
CA TYR A 108 -17.46 3.92 -24.23
C TYR A 108 -16.96 2.68 -23.48
N GLY A 109 -16.35 2.89 -22.31
CA GLY A 109 -15.97 1.80 -21.39
C GLY A 109 -14.90 0.87 -21.94
N ARG A 110 -13.99 1.41 -22.76
CA ARG A 110 -12.85 0.69 -23.35
C ARG A 110 -11.55 1.39 -23.00
N TRP A 111 -10.50 0.59 -22.94
CA TRP A 111 -9.13 1.08 -22.89
C TRP A 111 -8.58 1.30 -24.29
N TYR A 112 -7.79 2.36 -24.45
CA TYR A 112 -7.02 2.64 -25.65
C TYR A 112 -5.61 3.06 -25.26
N VAL A 113 -4.63 2.71 -26.08
CA VAL A 113 -3.30 3.33 -26.05
C VAL A 113 -3.20 4.29 -27.23
N TYR A 114 -2.78 5.52 -26.95
CA TYR A 114 -2.46 6.52 -27.96
C TYR A 114 -0.95 6.64 -28.07
N LYS A 115 -0.47 6.73 -29.31
CA LYS A 115 0.93 7.02 -29.63
C LYS A 115 0.99 8.26 -30.50
N VAL A 116 1.86 9.21 -30.13
CA VAL A 116 2.18 10.36 -30.99
C VAL A 116 3.63 10.24 -31.41
N VAL A 117 3.87 10.27 -32.73
CA VAL A 117 5.19 10.16 -33.34
C VAL A 117 5.55 11.50 -33.97
N ALA A 118 6.63 12.10 -33.49
CA ALA A 118 7.27 13.27 -34.07
C ALA A 118 8.16 12.87 -35.25
N LEU A 119 8.01 13.56 -36.37
CA LEU A 119 8.66 13.22 -37.63
C LEU A 119 9.39 14.43 -38.21
N LYS A 120 10.66 14.26 -38.56
CA LYS A 120 11.45 15.26 -39.31
C LYS A 120 11.44 14.93 -40.80
N LYS A 121 11.50 15.97 -41.64
CA LYS A 121 11.68 15.80 -43.08
C LYS A 121 13.11 15.32 -43.35
N LYS A 122 13.28 14.31 -44.20
CA LYS A 122 14.59 13.82 -44.69
C LYS A 122 14.44 13.52 -46.18
N GLY A 123 14.92 14.44 -47.02
CA GLY A 123 14.63 14.45 -48.47
C GLY A 123 13.12 14.52 -48.73
N SER A 124 12.63 13.65 -49.61
CA SER A 124 11.21 13.49 -49.93
C SER A 124 10.42 12.67 -48.88
N SER A 125 11.10 12.16 -47.85
CA SER A 125 10.51 11.26 -46.84
C SER A 125 10.46 11.89 -45.43
N TYR A 126 9.84 11.18 -44.50
CA TYR A 126 9.79 11.57 -43.08
C TYR A 126 10.40 10.47 -42.21
N LYS A 127 11.32 10.85 -41.32
CA LYS A 127 11.95 9.94 -40.35
C LYS A 127 11.45 10.22 -38.94
N LYS A 128 11.13 9.17 -38.18
CA LYS A 128 10.80 9.25 -36.76
C LYS A 128 11.99 9.85 -36.00
N VAL A 129 11.71 10.82 -35.13
CA VAL A 129 12.72 11.39 -34.23
C VAL A 129 12.40 11.12 -32.77
N GLU A 130 11.12 11.22 -32.40
CA GLU A 130 10.66 11.07 -31.02
C GLU A 130 9.26 10.41 -31.06
N GLU A 131 8.91 9.67 -30.02
CA GLU A 131 7.56 9.13 -29.85
C GLU A 131 7.20 9.06 -28.38
N SER A 132 5.91 9.06 -28.09
CA SER A 132 5.39 8.92 -26.74
C SER A 132 4.06 8.20 -26.77
N GLU A 133 3.80 7.38 -25.76
CA GLU A 133 2.58 6.62 -25.60
C GLU A 133 1.92 6.88 -24.24
N LEU A 134 0.59 6.87 -24.19
CA LEU A 134 -0.21 6.87 -22.96
C LEU A 134 -1.48 6.05 -23.15
N SER A 135 -2.00 5.47 -22.07
CA SER A 135 -3.27 4.75 -22.06
C SER A 135 -4.39 5.60 -21.45
N VAL A 136 -5.64 5.31 -21.83
CA VAL A 136 -6.82 5.95 -21.26
C VAL A 136 -8.02 5.02 -21.29
N TYR A 137 -8.80 5.07 -20.21
CA TYR A 137 -10.11 4.45 -20.10
C TYR A 137 -11.23 5.42 -20.48
N THR A 138 -12.14 4.98 -21.33
CA THR A 138 -13.25 5.81 -21.84
C THR A 138 -14.55 5.61 -21.05
N GLY A 139 -14.45 5.12 -19.81
CA GLY A 139 -15.51 5.07 -18.81
C GLY A 139 -15.13 5.88 -17.55
N PRO A 140 -15.96 5.89 -16.50
CA PRO A 140 -15.63 6.47 -15.21
C PRO A 140 -14.31 5.93 -14.67
N ASP A 141 -13.53 6.76 -13.99
CA ASP A 141 -12.16 6.45 -13.51
C ASP A 141 -12.01 5.05 -12.90
N THR A 142 -10.82 4.47 -13.07
CA THR A 142 -10.39 3.25 -12.39
C THR A 142 -9.95 3.57 -10.97
N MET A 143 -10.26 2.66 -10.04
CA MET A 143 -10.01 2.83 -8.62
C MET A 143 -8.91 1.87 -8.19
N MET A 144 -8.03 2.35 -7.32
CA MET A 144 -7.01 1.54 -6.68
C MET A 144 -7.08 1.76 -5.17
N TRP A 145 -6.70 0.73 -4.44
CA TRP A 145 -6.34 0.89 -3.04
C TRP A 145 -4.96 1.53 -3.00
N ASP A 146 -4.64 2.24 -1.92
CA ASP A 146 -3.28 2.74 -1.74
C ASP A 146 -2.38 1.54 -1.45
N ASP A 147 -1.55 1.18 -2.43
CA ASP A 147 -0.50 0.20 -2.20
C ASP A 147 0.63 0.85 -1.39
N TYR A 148 0.98 2.12 -1.56
CA TYR A 148 2.11 2.73 -0.84
C TYR A 148 1.84 3.03 0.66
N LEU A 149 0.57 2.96 1.09
CA LEU A 149 0.13 2.95 2.50
C LEU A 149 -0.55 1.59 2.87
N TYR A 150 0.07 0.50 2.40
CA TYR A 150 -0.31 -0.93 2.37
C TYR A 150 -1.38 -1.52 3.32
N ALA A 151 -1.69 -0.95 4.50
CA ALA A 151 -2.60 -1.62 5.43
C ALA A 151 -3.38 -0.71 6.40
N ASP A 152 -3.21 0.61 6.38
CA ASP A 152 -3.54 1.48 7.54
C ASP A 152 -4.88 2.20 7.45
N GLY A 153 -5.81 1.58 6.73
CA GLY A 153 -7.17 1.66 7.20
C GLY A 153 -7.22 1.17 8.65
N TYR A 154 -7.23 2.08 9.63
CA TYR A 154 -7.36 1.74 11.05
C TYR A 154 -8.38 0.62 11.23
N VAL A 155 -7.90 -0.53 11.70
CA VAL A 155 -8.71 -1.69 12.04
C VAL A 155 -8.84 -1.73 13.56
N SER A 156 -10.08 -1.86 14.04
CA SER A 156 -10.40 -2.21 15.41
C SER A 156 -11.52 -3.25 15.46
N SER A 157 -11.90 -3.63 16.68
CA SER A 157 -13.06 -4.48 16.98
C SER A 157 -14.36 -3.94 16.38
N SER A 158 -14.46 -2.61 16.20
CA SER A 158 -15.71 -1.93 15.83
C SER A 158 -15.58 -1.04 14.59
N ARG A 159 -14.41 -0.99 13.94
CA ARG A 159 -14.15 -0.06 12.83
C ARG A 159 -13.11 -0.58 11.86
N ILE A 160 -13.36 -0.41 10.56
CA ILE A 160 -12.34 -0.54 9.51
C ILE A 160 -12.35 0.76 8.70
N ASP A 161 -11.24 1.48 8.68
CA ASP A 161 -11.08 2.63 7.78
C ASP A 161 -10.65 2.16 6.39
N LEU A 162 -11.13 2.83 5.35
CA LEU A 162 -10.79 2.56 3.97
C LEU A 162 -10.28 3.85 3.34
N TRP A 163 -9.07 3.81 2.80
CA TRP A 163 -8.48 4.89 2.01
C TRP A 163 -8.58 4.54 0.54
N ILE A 164 -9.17 5.43 -0.24
CA ILE A 164 -9.62 5.15 -1.60
C ILE A 164 -9.00 6.20 -2.51
N TYR A 165 -8.00 5.79 -3.28
CA TYR A 165 -7.40 6.63 -4.30
C TYR A 165 -8.11 6.44 -5.62
N TYR A 166 -8.17 7.53 -6.37
CA TYR A 166 -8.69 7.50 -7.72
C TYR A 166 -7.64 8.01 -8.68
N GLY A 167 -7.33 7.18 -9.67
CA GLY A 167 -6.46 7.57 -10.75
C GLY A 167 -7.13 8.62 -11.65
N ASP A 168 -6.33 9.19 -12.55
CA ASP A 168 -6.79 10.09 -13.61
C ASP A 168 -6.74 9.40 -14.99
N GLN A 169 -6.86 8.07 -15.01
CA GLN A 169 -6.81 7.25 -16.22
C GLN A 169 -8.12 7.23 -17.00
N GLY A 170 -9.22 7.76 -16.44
CA GLY A 170 -10.52 7.72 -17.08
C GLY A 170 -11.29 9.04 -17.03
N MET A 171 -12.61 8.91 -17.13
CA MET A 171 -13.50 10.03 -16.96
C MET A 171 -13.67 10.34 -15.48
N LYS A 172 -13.30 11.58 -15.09
CA LYS A 172 -13.48 12.10 -13.73
C LYS A 172 -14.80 11.66 -13.09
N ALA A 173 -14.68 10.87 -12.03
CA ALA A 173 -15.81 10.36 -11.26
C ALA A 173 -16.56 11.47 -10.51
N GLN A 174 -17.88 11.30 -10.34
CA GLN A 174 -18.69 12.13 -9.43
C GLN A 174 -18.71 11.55 -8.01
N GLY A 175 -18.40 10.27 -7.87
CA GLY A 175 -18.30 9.60 -6.58
C GLY A 175 -18.01 8.12 -6.75
N PHE A 176 -18.15 7.39 -5.66
CA PHE A 176 -17.76 5.98 -5.52
C PHE A 176 -18.85 5.20 -4.79
N GLN A 177 -18.99 3.91 -5.13
CA GLN A 177 -19.78 2.98 -4.36
C GLN A 177 -18.87 1.96 -3.69
N ILE A 178 -19.07 1.76 -2.39
CA ILE A 178 -18.32 0.81 -1.58
C ILE A 178 -19.21 -0.40 -1.32
N TYR A 179 -18.69 -1.57 -1.64
CA TYR A 179 -19.34 -2.85 -1.40
C TYR A 179 -18.48 -3.68 -0.46
N ARG A 180 -19.17 -4.40 0.43
CA ARG A 180 -18.56 -5.30 1.40
C ARG A 180 -19.29 -6.64 1.39
N LYS A 181 -18.57 -7.71 1.66
CA LYS A 181 -19.13 -8.99 2.07
C LYS A 181 -18.29 -9.60 3.18
N GLU A 182 -18.88 -10.51 3.93
CA GLU A 182 -18.14 -11.47 4.74
C GLU A 182 -17.54 -12.55 3.83
N VAL A 183 -16.51 -13.25 4.31
CA VAL A 183 -16.00 -14.45 3.63
C VAL A 183 -17.13 -15.47 3.51
N GLY A 184 -17.33 -16.07 2.33
CA GLY A 184 -18.47 -16.94 2.02
C GLY A 184 -19.79 -16.21 1.68
N GLY A 185 -19.92 -14.92 2.00
CA GLY A 185 -21.14 -14.15 1.76
C GLY A 185 -21.28 -13.55 0.35
N LYS A 186 -22.34 -12.74 0.18
CA LYS A 186 -22.62 -11.94 -1.04
C LYS A 186 -22.28 -10.46 -0.82
N TYR A 187 -21.78 -9.78 -1.84
CA TYR A 187 -21.48 -8.34 -1.77
C TYR A 187 -22.74 -7.51 -1.63
N LYS A 188 -22.76 -6.63 -0.62
CA LYS A 188 -23.78 -5.59 -0.42
C LYS A 188 -23.14 -4.21 -0.50
N LYS A 189 -23.86 -3.24 -1.04
CA LYS A 189 -23.43 -1.84 -1.07
C LYS A 189 -23.60 -1.26 0.33
N ILE A 190 -22.52 -0.82 0.96
CA ILE A 190 -22.55 -0.25 2.32
C ILE A 190 -22.47 1.28 2.31
N LYS A 191 -21.89 1.87 1.25
CA LYS A 191 -21.81 3.34 1.15
C LYS A 191 -21.77 3.83 -0.30
N THR A 192 -22.23 5.06 -0.49
CA THR A 192 -21.94 5.89 -1.66
C THR A 192 -21.30 7.18 -1.17
N ILE A 193 -20.17 7.57 -1.76
CA ILE A 193 -19.37 8.74 -1.35
C ILE A 193 -19.16 9.63 -2.56
N LYS A 194 -19.22 10.95 -2.39
CA LYS A 194 -18.93 11.91 -3.46
C LYS A 194 -17.42 12.13 -3.58
N ARG A 195 -16.92 12.36 -4.80
CA ARG A 195 -15.52 12.78 -5.01
C ARG A 195 -15.30 14.14 -4.36
N LYS A 196 -14.17 14.30 -3.68
CA LYS A 196 -13.76 15.60 -3.11
C LYS A 196 -13.05 16.42 -4.19
N LYS A 197 -13.33 17.73 -4.27
CA LYS A 197 -12.59 18.64 -5.17
C LYS A 197 -11.14 18.74 -4.67
N ASN A 198 -10.19 18.84 -5.61
CA ASN A 198 -8.75 19.06 -5.33
C ASN A 198 -8.09 18.04 -4.38
N LYS A 199 -8.64 16.84 -4.27
CA LYS A 199 -7.99 15.70 -3.61
C LYS A 199 -7.78 14.57 -4.60
N SER A 200 -6.82 13.72 -4.36
CA SER A 200 -6.55 12.46 -5.07
C SER A 200 -7.18 11.23 -4.37
N TYR A 201 -7.75 11.42 -3.18
CA TYR A 201 -8.31 10.35 -2.37
C TYR A 201 -9.59 10.74 -1.61
N VAL A 202 -10.33 9.73 -1.15
CA VAL A 202 -11.38 9.83 -0.14
C VAL A 202 -11.20 8.74 0.93
N THR A 203 -11.75 8.98 2.11
CA THR A 203 -11.75 8.01 3.21
C THR A 203 -13.17 7.61 3.59
N TYR A 204 -13.33 6.39 4.09
CA TYR A 204 -14.58 5.86 4.63
C TYR A 204 -14.32 5.06 5.90
N LYS A 205 -15.07 5.31 6.96
CA LYS A 205 -15.00 4.55 8.21
C LYS A 205 -16.16 3.59 8.28
N ASP A 206 -15.90 2.29 8.14
CA ASP A 206 -16.89 1.25 8.28
C ASP A 206 -17.02 0.85 9.75
N LYS A 207 -18.00 1.44 10.45
CA LYS A 207 -18.30 1.17 11.86
C LYS A 207 -19.29 0.02 12.08
N THR A 208 -19.62 -0.73 11.03
CA THR A 208 -20.65 -1.78 11.06
C THR A 208 -20.05 -3.18 10.99
N VAL A 209 -18.81 -3.29 11.47
CA VAL A 209 -18.03 -4.53 11.46
C VAL A 209 -18.15 -5.23 12.80
N THR A 210 -18.06 -6.55 12.79
CA THR A 210 -18.09 -7.39 13.98
C THR A 210 -16.70 -7.97 14.25
N THR A 211 -16.20 -7.83 15.47
CA THR A 211 -14.90 -8.38 15.91
C THR A 211 -14.74 -9.85 15.51
N GLY A 212 -13.57 -10.19 14.98
CA GLY A 212 -13.19 -11.50 14.46
C GLY A 212 -13.70 -11.81 13.06
N THR A 213 -14.51 -10.93 12.44
CA THR A 213 -15.09 -11.19 11.13
C THR A 213 -14.18 -10.68 10.03
N THR A 214 -13.92 -11.53 9.03
CA THR A 214 -13.17 -11.16 7.83
C THR A 214 -14.13 -10.65 6.76
N TYR A 215 -13.86 -9.44 6.28
CA TYR A 215 -14.59 -8.76 5.23
C TYR A 215 -13.75 -8.63 3.96
N LYS A 216 -14.42 -8.72 2.82
CA LYS A 216 -13.89 -8.38 1.50
C LYS A 216 -14.58 -7.13 0.98
N TYR A 217 -13.80 -6.13 0.63
CA TYR A 217 -14.24 -4.85 0.09
C TYR A 217 -13.92 -4.74 -1.40
N LYS A 218 -14.80 -4.09 -2.15
CA LYS A 218 -14.53 -3.64 -3.51
C LYS A 218 -15.24 -2.34 -3.79
N ILE A 219 -14.65 -1.51 -4.63
CA ILE A 219 -15.12 -0.16 -4.91
C ILE A 219 -15.24 0.02 -6.42
N ARG A 220 -16.18 0.85 -6.83
CA ARG A 220 -16.23 1.35 -8.21
C ARG A 220 -16.61 2.81 -8.24
N SER A 221 -16.03 3.54 -9.17
CA SER A 221 -16.42 4.91 -9.46
C SER A 221 -17.78 4.97 -10.16
N TYR A 222 -18.43 6.13 -10.07
CA TYR A 222 -19.60 6.42 -10.87
C TYR A 222 -19.60 7.86 -11.37
N ARG A 223 -20.28 8.09 -12.50
CA ARG A 223 -20.70 9.41 -12.97
C ARG A 223 -21.92 9.30 -13.84
N LYS A 224 -22.67 10.39 -13.97
CA LYS A 224 -23.70 10.54 -14.99
C LYS A 224 -23.05 10.67 -16.37
N VAL A 225 -23.61 9.94 -17.33
CA VAL A 225 -23.32 10.03 -18.77
C VAL A 225 -24.68 10.08 -19.45
N GLY A 226 -25.02 11.23 -20.01
CA GLY A 226 -26.41 11.60 -20.26
C GLY A 226 -27.21 11.61 -18.96
N THR A 227 -28.40 11.01 -18.97
CA THR A 227 -29.31 10.94 -17.80
C THR A 227 -29.00 9.77 -16.86
N LYS A 228 -28.25 8.76 -17.31
CA LYS A 228 -28.03 7.52 -16.56
C LYS A 228 -26.69 7.55 -15.81
N LYS A 229 -26.70 7.01 -14.58
CA LYS A 229 -25.47 6.73 -13.84
C LYS A 229 -24.75 5.55 -14.50
N LYS A 230 -23.46 5.73 -14.75
CA LYS A 230 -22.57 4.68 -15.24
C LYS A 230 -21.42 4.47 -14.27
N TYR A 231 -20.82 3.29 -14.36
CA TYR A 231 -19.84 2.81 -13.41
C TYR A 231 -18.51 2.49 -14.08
N GLY A 232 -17.42 2.75 -13.37
CA GLY A 232 -16.09 2.27 -13.73
C GLY A 232 -15.93 0.77 -13.44
N PRO A 233 -14.77 0.19 -13.76
CA PRO A 233 -14.44 -1.15 -13.32
C PRO A 233 -14.43 -1.23 -11.78
N TRP A 234 -14.55 -2.45 -11.27
CA TRP A 234 -14.28 -2.71 -9.87
C TRP A 234 -12.78 -2.55 -9.60
N SER A 235 -12.44 -2.05 -8.42
CA SER A 235 -11.11 -2.19 -7.85
C SER A 235 -10.77 -3.66 -7.65
N GLU A 236 -9.49 -3.93 -7.40
CA GLU A 236 -9.08 -5.17 -6.74
C GLU A 236 -9.83 -5.37 -5.41
N VAL A 237 -9.89 -6.61 -4.94
CA VAL A 237 -10.57 -6.94 -3.69
C VAL A 237 -9.62 -6.72 -2.52
N MET A 238 -9.98 -5.80 -1.62
CA MET A 238 -9.27 -5.63 -0.35
C MET A 238 -9.87 -6.57 0.69
N THR A 239 -9.03 -7.30 1.42
CA THR A 239 -9.47 -8.19 2.51
C THR A 239 -8.99 -7.63 3.86
N LYS A 240 -9.92 -7.43 4.79
CA LYS A 240 -9.65 -6.90 6.14
C LYS A 240 -10.46 -7.68 7.17
N ARG A 241 -9.88 -7.96 8.33
CA ARG A 241 -10.58 -8.60 9.46
C ARG A 241 -10.74 -7.59 10.57
N ALA A 242 -11.95 -7.38 11.09
CA ALA A 242 -12.15 -6.51 12.25
C ALA A 242 -11.59 -7.20 13.49
N VAL A 243 -10.60 -6.62 14.13
CA VAL A 243 -9.89 -7.21 15.27
C VAL A 243 -9.46 -6.12 16.22
N LYS A 244 -9.27 -6.43 17.50
CA LYS A 244 -8.61 -5.49 18.40
C LYS A 244 -7.15 -5.31 17.96
N LYS A 245 -6.69 -4.06 18.02
CA LYS A 245 -5.32 -3.68 17.66
C LYS A 245 -4.31 -4.26 18.67
N ASN A 246 -4.69 -4.22 19.95
CA ASN A 246 -3.96 -4.84 21.06
C ASN A 246 -4.66 -6.15 21.41
N GLY A 247 -3.88 -7.17 21.74
CA GLY A 247 -4.38 -8.48 22.16
C GLY A 247 -4.25 -8.67 23.67
N VAL A 248 -5.12 -9.51 24.23
CA VAL A 248 -4.94 -10.08 25.56
C VAL A 248 -4.69 -11.58 25.37
N PHE A 249 -3.74 -12.10 26.12
CA PHE A 249 -3.33 -13.49 26.12
C PHE A 249 -3.39 -14.03 27.55
N GLU A 250 -3.67 -15.31 27.68
CA GLU A 250 -3.30 -16.06 28.88
C GLU A 250 -1.91 -16.64 28.64
N ALA A 251 -1.01 -16.44 29.59
CA ALA A 251 0.33 -16.97 29.58
C ALA A 251 0.45 -18.02 30.68
N THR A 252 0.91 -19.21 30.32
CA THR A 252 1.12 -20.29 31.29
C THR A 252 2.55 -20.78 31.18
N TYR A 253 3.30 -20.69 32.27
CA TYR A 253 4.61 -21.31 32.40
C TYR A 253 4.42 -22.83 32.43
N LEU A 254 5.11 -23.55 31.56
CA LEU A 254 4.95 -25.00 31.44
C LEU A 254 6.02 -25.77 32.21
N ASP A 255 7.21 -25.19 32.40
CA ASP A 255 8.39 -25.89 32.91
C ASP A 255 9.17 -25.12 34.00
N ALA A 256 8.84 -23.85 34.26
CA ALA A 256 9.55 -23.02 35.23
C ALA A 256 8.62 -22.47 36.32
N ALA A 257 9.05 -22.57 37.58
CA ALA A 257 8.40 -21.90 38.70
C ALA A 257 8.82 -20.43 38.77
N LEU A 258 7.92 -19.55 39.22
CA LEU A 258 8.27 -18.14 39.47
C LEU A 258 9.40 -18.06 40.50
N GLY A 259 10.35 -17.16 40.28
CA GLY A 259 11.54 -16.99 41.12
C GLY A 259 12.67 -18.00 40.89
N SER A 260 12.49 -19.00 40.01
CA SER A 260 13.55 -19.97 39.71
C SER A 260 14.54 -19.44 38.67
N THR A 261 15.80 -19.84 38.79
CA THR A 261 16.83 -19.60 37.78
C THR A 261 16.82 -20.74 36.76
N VAL A 262 16.73 -20.38 35.48
CA VAL A 262 16.55 -21.32 34.38
C VAL A 262 17.49 -21.04 33.20
N ASP A 263 17.87 -22.09 32.48
CA ASP A 263 18.63 -22.01 31.22
C ASP A 263 17.71 -21.81 30.00
N GLU A 264 16.42 -22.12 30.15
CA GLU A 264 15.37 -21.86 29.19
C GLU A 264 14.01 -21.76 29.88
N MET A 265 13.05 -21.10 29.23
CA MET A 265 11.70 -20.93 29.75
C MET A 265 10.67 -21.29 28.67
N VAL A 266 9.73 -22.17 28.99
CA VAL A 266 8.64 -22.55 28.10
C VAL A 266 7.33 -21.91 28.56
N VAL A 267 6.76 -21.09 27.69
CA VAL A 267 5.52 -20.34 27.93
C VAL A 267 4.49 -20.72 26.88
N GLN A 268 3.32 -21.18 27.31
CA GLN A 268 2.16 -21.28 26.45
C GLN A 268 1.44 -19.93 26.39
N LEU A 269 1.24 -19.42 25.18
CA LEU A 269 0.40 -18.24 24.92
C LEU A 269 -0.91 -18.67 24.31
N THR A 270 -2.02 -18.37 24.97
CA THR A 270 -3.37 -18.58 24.45
C THR A 270 -4.03 -17.24 24.18
N SER A 271 -4.44 -17.02 22.92
CA SER A 271 -5.19 -15.81 22.57
C SER A 271 -6.61 -15.88 23.16
N THR A 272 -6.93 -15.01 24.12
CA THR A 272 -8.24 -14.99 24.80
C THR A 272 -9.29 -14.16 24.06
N GLU A 273 -8.88 -13.38 23.05
CA GLU A 273 -9.77 -12.50 22.28
C GLU A 273 -9.70 -12.71 20.77
N LYS A 274 -10.70 -12.18 20.04
CA LYS A 274 -10.72 -12.18 18.56
C LYS A 274 -9.74 -11.18 17.97
N MET A 275 -8.46 -11.49 18.13
CA MET A 275 -7.30 -10.70 17.75
C MET A 275 -6.90 -10.84 16.29
N GLY A 276 -6.04 -9.90 15.85
CA GLY A 276 -5.32 -9.99 14.59
C GLY A 276 -4.32 -11.15 14.60
N ASN A 277 -3.79 -11.45 13.42
CA ASN A 277 -2.68 -12.38 13.27
C ASN A 277 -1.44 -11.80 13.98
N LEU A 278 -0.88 -12.54 14.94
CA LEU A 278 0.40 -12.19 15.58
C LEU A 278 1.56 -12.57 14.66
N LYS A 279 2.52 -11.66 14.40
CA LYS A 279 3.83 -12.00 13.82
C LYS A 279 4.90 -11.95 14.90
N PHE A 280 5.80 -12.90 14.84
CA PHE A 280 7.15 -12.72 15.36
C PHE A 280 8.05 -12.46 14.15
N THR A 281 8.83 -11.37 14.19
CA THR A 281 9.67 -10.90 13.08
C THR A 281 11.15 -10.87 13.39
N GLU A 282 11.54 -11.05 14.64
CA GLU A 282 12.93 -10.96 15.07
C GLU A 282 13.36 -12.20 15.86
N GLU A 283 14.68 -12.41 15.86
CA GLU A 283 15.39 -13.52 16.50
C GLU A 283 15.49 -13.36 18.02
N PHE A 284 15.38 -12.12 18.52
CA PHE A 284 15.57 -11.77 19.92
C PHE A 284 14.42 -10.96 20.50
N LEU A 285 13.98 -11.31 21.71
CA LEU A 285 13.22 -10.42 22.58
C LEU A 285 14.16 -9.82 23.62
N TYR A 286 13.89 -8.60 24.08
CA TYR A 286 14.74 -7.88 25.02
C TYR A 286 13.98 -7.49 26.30
N GLN A 287 14.67 -7.58 27.44
CA GLN A 287 14.26 -7.00 28.72
C GLN A 287 15.34 -6.01 29.19
N GLU A 288 14.90 -4.78 29.51
CA GLU A 288 15.72 -3.77 30.16
C GLU A 288 15.57 -3.90 31.68
N ASP A 289 16.62 -4.37 32.35
CA ASP A 289 16.78 -4.20 33.79
C ASP A 289 17.76 -3.04 34.03
N ILE A 290 17.66 -2.40 35.20
CA ILE A 290 18.42 -1.19 35.58
C ILE A 290 19.94 -1.40 35.47
N ASP A 291 20.42 -2.65 35.55
CA ASP A 291 21.85 -2.99 35.65
C ASP A 291 22.37 -4.03 34.62
N ALA A 292 21.51 -4.62 33.76
CA ALA A 292 21.95 -5.60 32.76
C ALA A 292 21.00 -5.76 31.57
N THR A 293 21.55 -6.16 30.42
CA THR A 293 20.84 -6.33 29.15
C THR A 293 20.74 -7.82 28.80
N THR A 294 19.58 -8.45 29.05
CA THR A 294 19.33 -9.86 28.70
C THR A 294 18.45 -9.97 27.45
N TYR A 295 18.85 -10.84 26.52
CA TYR A 295 18.12 -11.13 25.28
C TYR A 295 17.62 -12.56 25.30
N PHE A 296 16.55 -12.86 24.56
CA PHE A 296 16.02 -14.22 24.45
C PHE A 296 15.96 -14.67 23.00
N LYS A 297 16.65 -15.77 22.67
CA LYS A 297 16.37 -16.49 21.41
C LYS A 297 15.01 -17.15 21.54
N VAL A 298 14.15 -16.93 20.54
CA VAL A 298 12.76 -17.43 20.57
C VAL A 298 12.57 -18.58 19.60
N TYR A 299 12.05 -19.68 20.13
CA TYR A 299 11.56 -20.81 19.34
C TYR A 299 10.07 -20.99 19.59
N TYR A 300 9.36 -21.55 18.62
CA TYR A 300 7.97 -21.89 18.78
C TYR A 300 7.68 -23.34 18.41
N SER A 301 6.66 -23.89 19.06
CA SER A 301 6.09 -25.20 18.77
C SER A 301 4.57 -25.08 18.58
N THR A 302 4.06 -25.78 17.56
CA THR A 302 2.61 -25.90 17.29
C THR A 302 2.09 -27.33 17.41
N ASP A 303 2.96 -28.26 17.78
CA ASP A 303 2.72 -29.71 17.85
C ASP A 303 2.89 -30.29 19.26
N GLY A 304 2.83 -29.42 20.28
CA GLY A 304 2.95 -29.81 21.68
C GLY A 304 4.39 -30.11 22.09
N GLN A 305 5.32 -29.21 21.76
CA GLN A 305 6.76 -29.27 22.09
C GLN A 305 7.56 -30.37 21.38
N LYS A 306 7.00 -31.03 20.36
CA LYS A 306 7.71 -32.09 19.63
C LYS A 306 8.74 -31.53 18.66
N THR A 307 8.42 -30.40 18.03
CA THR A 307 9.34 -29.68 17.15
C THR A 307 9.44 -28.21 17.54
N TRP A 308 10.65 -27.67 17.46
CA TRP A 308 10.97 -26.28 17.75
C TRP A 308 11.49 -25.61 16.47
N THR A 309 10.86 -24.50 16.09
CA THR A 309 11.29 -23.67 14.96
C THR A 309 11.72 -22.31 15.48
N ALA A 310 12.89 -21.82 15.08
CA ALA A 310 13.32 -20.48 15.44
C ALA A 310 12.42 -19.42 14.78
N THR A 311 12.13 -18.32 15.48
CA THR A 311 11.32 -17.21 14.92
C THR A 311 12.04 -16.48 13.78
N SER A 312 13.37 -16.54 13.73
CA SER A 312 14.20 -16.03 12.64
C SER A 312 13.97 -16.76 11.31
N ASP A 313 13.64 -18.05 11.37
CA ASP A 313 13.51 -18.89 10.17
C ASP A 313 12.16 -18.69 9.47
N LYS A 314 11.09 -18.44 10.24
CA LYS A 314 9.72 -18.39 9.71
C LYS A 314 8.83 -17.45 10.51
N THR A 315 8.06 -16.65 9.79
CA THR A 315 6.92 -15.92 10.33
C THR A 315 5.88 -16.88 10.89
N LEU A 316 5.73 -16.89 12.22
CA LEU A 316 4.61 -17.52 12.91
C LEU A 316 3.39 -16.60 12.84
N VAL A 317 2.23 -17.16 12.47
CA VAL A 317 0.93 -16.48 12.48
C VAL A 317 0.00 -17.18 13.47
N LEU A 318 -0.23 -16.57 14.63
CA LEU A 318 -1.23 -17.09 15.57
C LEU A 318 -2.63 -16.64 15.16
N LYS A 319 -3.53 -17.61 14.98
CA LYS A 319 -4.96 -17.35 14.74
C LYS A 319 -5.70 -17.20 16.07
N THR A 320 -6.74 -16.37 16.08
CA THR A 320 -7.70 -16.25 17.20
C THR A 320 -8.06 -17.61 17.80
N GLY A 321 -8.01 -17.72 19.14
CA GLY A 321 -8.41 -18.92 19.87
C GLY A 321 -7.50 -20.13 19.66
N LYS A 322 -6.30 -19.93 19.11
CA LYS A 322 -5.22 -20.92 19.08
C LYS A 322 -4.15 -20.54 20.08
N SER A 323 -3.48 -21.57 20.59
CA SER A 323 -2.32 -21.41 21.45
C SER A 323 -1.05 -21.67 20.67
N VAL A 324 0.05 -21.06 21.11
CA VAL A 324 1.40 -21.42 20.69
C VAL A 324 2.25 -21.60 21.93
N ILE A 325 3.19 -22.52 21.87
CA ILE A 325 4.19 -22.70 22.92
C ILE A 325 5.46 -22.02 22.45
N LEU A 326 5.97 -21.09 23.24
CA LEU A 326 7.24 -20.42 23.04
C LEU A 326 8.28 -21.03 23.95
N LYS A 327 9.50 -21.16 23.44
CA LYS A 327 10.70 -21.44 24.23
C LYS A 327 11.64 -20.26 24.12
N LEU A 328 12.02 -19.73 25.27
CA LEU A 328 12.82 -18.53 25.43
C LEU A 328 14.16 -18.94 26.03
N VAL A 329 15.23 -18.78 25.26
CA VAL A 329 16.59 -19.13 25.69
C VAL A 329 17.37 -17.85 25.97
N PRO A 330 17.64 -17.50 27.24
CA PRO A 330 18.37 -16.29 27.60
C PRO A 330 19.81 -16.30 27.07
N VAL A 331 20.23 -15.16 26.56
CA VAL A 331 21.58 -14.89 26.08
C VAL A 331 22.02 -13.49 26.48
N VAL A 332 23.32 -13.33 26.70
CA VAL A 332 23.96 -12.02 26.85
C VAL A 332 24.76 -11.73 25.59
N TRP A 333 24.68 -10.51 25.09
CA TRP A 333 25.59 -10.08 24.03
C TRP A 333 26.94 -9.73 24.63
N VAL A 334 27.96 -10.46 24.23
CA VAL A 334 29.35 -10.19 24.59
C VAL A 334 30.04 -9.62 23.36
N SER A 335 30.62 -8.42 23.51
CA SER A 335 31.38 -7.74 22.46
C SER A 335 32.84 -7.61 22.88
N ASP A 336 33.76 -7.97 22.00
CA ASP A 336 35.20 -7.77 22.20
C ASP A 336 35.71 -6.43 21.65
N GLY A 337 34.78 -5.53 21.27
CA GLY A 337 35.09 -4.24 20.65
C GLY A 337 35.20 -4.27 19.12
N THR A 338 35.22 -5.46 18.51
CA THR A 338 35.33 -5.64 17.05
C THR A 338 34.21 -6.51 16.48
N THR A 339 33.81 -7.54 17.23
CA THR A 339 32.69 -8.44 16.92
C THR A 339 31.86 -8.72 18.17
N GLY A 340 30.56 -8.93 17.98
CA GLY A 340 29.64 -9.33 19.04
C GLY A 340 29.14 -10.75 18.83
N SER A 341 28.95 -11.50 19.91
CA SER A 341 28.25 -12.79 19.87
C SER A 341 27.28 -12.94 21.04
N ALA A 342 26.16 -13.62 20.78
CA ALA A 342 25.20 -13.99 21.82
C ALA A 342 25.68 -15.27 22.53
N GLN A 343 26.00 -15.17 23.81
CA GLN A 343 26.42 -16.28 24.67
C GLN A 343 25.27 -16.71 25.56
N ALA A 344 25.09 -18.03 25.76
CA ALA A 344 24.07 -18.56 26.65
C ALA A 344 24.30 -18.08 28.09
N THR A 345 23.22 -17.82 28.82
CA THR A 345 23.25 -17.45 30.24
C THR A 345 22.07 -18.09 30.96
N THR A 346 21.99 -17.89 32.27
CA THR A 346 20.81 -18.21 33.07
C THR A 346 19.93 -16.97 33.22
N TYR A 347 18.64 -17.18 33.46
CA TYR A 347 17.69 -16.11 33.76
C TYR A 347 16.82 -16.48 34.97
N THR A 348 16.59 -15.51 35.86
CA THR A 348 15.68 -15.71 37.00
C THR A 348 14.28 -15.27 36.61
N VAL A 349 13.34 -16.22 36.60
CA VAL A 349 11.94 -15.97 36.25
C VAL A 349 11.34 -14.99 37.26
N PRO A 350 10.83 -13.81 36.83
CA PRO A 350 10.33 -12.82 37.76
C PRO A 350 9.12 -13.32 38.55
N THR A 351 9.05 -12.92 39.82
CA THR A 351 7.94 -13.28 40.72
C THR A 351 6.66 -12.50 40.44
N GLU A 352 6.76 -11.36 39.77
CA GLU A 352 5.64 -10.46 39.49
C GLU A 352 5.25 -10.38 38.00
N GLY A 353 5.84 -11.25 37.17
CA GLY A 353 5.69 -11.22 35.72
C GLY A 353 6.80 -10.43 35.00
N PHE A 354 6.84 -10.48 33.67
CA PHE A 354 7.93 -9.88 32.87
C PHE A 354 7.42 -9.28 31.56
N THR A 355 8.12 -8.25 31.07
CA THR A 355 7.77 -7.56 29.82
C THR A 355 8.78 -7.89 28.73
N LEU A 356 8.31 -8.52 27.65
CA LEU A 356 9.05 -8.74 26.41
C LEU A 356 8.75 -7.61 25.45
N GLN A 357 9.75 -6.79 25.11
CA GLN A 357 9.61 -5.77 24.09
C GLN A 357 10.26 -6.22 22.78
N THR A 358 9.73 -5.70 21.67
CA THR A 358 10.32 -5.83 20.33
C THR A 358 10.77 -4.46 19.83
N ASN A 359 11.84 -4.42 19.05
CA ASN A 359 12.36 -3.18 18.51
C ASN A 359 11.66 -2.79 17.18
N ASN A 360 11.56 -1.48 16.91
CA ASN A 360 11.20 -0.86 15.62
C ASN A 360 9.86 -1.26 14.96
N PRO A 361 8.69 -0.71 15.32
CA PRO A 361 7.40 -1.09 14.73
C PRO A 361 7.28 -0.80 13.22
N VAL A 362 6.86 -1.82 12.44
CA VAL A 362 6.46 -1.67 11.02
C VAL A 362 5.14 -2.41 10.77
N TYR A 363 4.14 -1.75 10.17
CA TYR A 363 2.87 -2.38 9.78
C TYR A 363 2.94 -2.98 8.37
N TYR A 364 2.67 -4.30 8.21
CA TYR A 364 2.58 -4.93 6.88
C TYR A 364 1.48 -6.02 6.84
N ASN A 365 0.60 -6.01 5.83
CA ASN A 365 -0.32 -7.12 5.48
C ASN A 365 -1.30 -7.68 6.55
N ASN A 366 -1.95 -6.82 7.36
CA ASN A 366 -2.83 -7.25 8.48
C ASN A 366 -2.08 -8.06 9.54
N VAL A 367 -0.78 -7.84 9.62
CA VAL A 367 0.08 -8.48 10.58
C VAL A 367 0.59 -7.40 11.54
N VAL A 368 0.36 -7.62 12.82
CA VAL A 368 0.97 -6.81 13.87
C VAL A 368 2.39 -7.34 14.03
N SER A 369 3.36 -6.59 13.54
CA SER A 369 4.79 -6.83 13.79
C SER A 369 5.23 -5.95 14.96
N ASN A 370 6.21 -6.45 15.69
CA ASN A 370 6.84 -5.76 16.82
C ASN A 370 5.83 -5.48 17.93
N CYS A 371 5.45 -6.60 18.55
CA CYS A 371 4.52 -6.63 19.65
C CYS A 371 5.30 -6.75 20.96
N THR A 372 5.00 -5.88 21.92
CA THR A 372 5.43 -6.03 23.30
C THR A 372 4.49 -6.99 24.00
N LEU A 373 4.99 -8.12 24.50
CA LEU A 373 4.26 -9.06 25.34
C LEU A 373 4.61 -8.82 26.81
N GLN A 374 3.70 -8.25 27.57
CA GLN A 374 3.83 -8.09 29.01
C GLN A 374 3.04 -9.18 29.72
N ILE A 375 3.69 -10.02 30.52
CA ILE A 375 3.06 -11.06 31.35
C ILE A 375 3.01 -10.54 32.78
N GLY A 376 1.83 -10.49 33.38
CA GLY A 376 1.60 -10.09 34.76
C GLY A 376 1.64 -11.27 35.74
N SER A 377 1.71 -10.94 37.02
CA SER A 377 1.77 -11.89 38.15
C SER A 377 0.55 -12.81 38.27
N ASP A 378 -0.55 -12.49 37.60
CA ASP A 378 -1.79 -13.28 37.58
C ASP A 378 -1.84 -14.32 36.44
N GLY A 379 -0.75 -14.48 35.68
CA GLY A 379 -0.71 -15.36 34.50
C GLY A 379 -1.43 -14.78 33.28
N THR A 380 -1.85 -13.51 33.34
CA THR A 380 -2.42 -12.82 32.19
C THR A 380 -1.34 -12.00 31.48
N GLY A 381 -1.34 -12.06 30.16
CA GLY A 381 -0.44 -11.30 29.31
C GLY A 381 -1.19 -10.27 28.47
N THR A 382 -0.66 -9.06 28.36
CA THR A 382 -1.13 -8.09 27.37
C THR A 382 -0.12 -7.94 26.25
N LEU A 383 -0.63 -7.88 25.03
CA LEU A 383 0.16 -7.63 23.85
C LEU A 383 -0.18 -6.25 23.29
N GLY A 384 0.74 -5.32 23.44
CA GLY A 384 0.64 -3.95 22.94
C GLY A 384 1.51 -3.72 21.72
N THR A 385 1.08 -2.84 20.82
CA THR A 385 2.01 -2.21 19.88
C THR A 385 2.58 -0.96 20.54
N SER A 386 3.91 -0.84 20.67
CA SER A 386 4.50 0.48 20.82
C SER A 386 4.28 1.21 19.48
N ILE A 387 3.52 2.29 19.53
CA ILE A 387 3.45 3.25 18.44
C ILE A 387 3.93 4.52 19.12
N ALA A 388 5.07 5.05 18.69
CA ALA A 388 5.33 6.46 18.93
C ALA A 388 4.11 7.22 18.38
N GLU A 389 3.36 7.89 19.25
CA GLU A 389 2.16 8.66 18.91
C GLU A 389 2.47 9.89 18.02
N GLU A 390 3.70 10.06 17.56
CA GLU A 390 4.23 11.31 17.02
C GLU A 390 3.85 11.65 15.55
N TYR A 391 3.19 10.76 14.80
CA TYR A 391 2.91 11.02 13.37
C TYR A 391 1.42 11.11 13.03
N VAL A 392 0.61 11.79 13.86
CA VAL A 392 -0.76 12.18 13.50
C VAL A 392 -0.99 13.67 13.73
N HIS A 393 -0.44 14.52 12.84
CA HIS A 393 -0.92 15.88 12.61
C HIS A 393 -0.98 16.27 11.13
#